data_AF-A0A7S2HF25-F1
#
_entry.id   AF-A0A7S2HF25-F1
#
_cell.length_a   1.000
_cell.length_b   1.000
_cell.length_c   1.000
_cell.angle_alpha   90.00
_cell.angle_beta   90.00
_cell.angle_gamma   90.00
#
_symmetry.space_group_name_H-M   'P 1'
#
loop_
_entity.id
_entity.type
_entity.pdbx_description
1 polymer ?
#
loop_
_entity_poly.entity_id
_entity_poly.type
_entity_poly.pdbx_seq_one_letter_code
_entity_poly.pdbx_strand_id
1 'polypeptide(L)'
;TREKAGTTEPPAGPGAATVEENGRSKSITDESSVRSLSSRILRVVSGGGGEKRNNDDTDETRHPSPDEEEEKTNDEVQENEEEEEEEEGEEGTLNLTQTMKLRGYIVLFASSAINFLASWESENVTLSSSAVPSNDEQRRYAMANAGVVGGIAFVAMVAHLDKYTCLKSVWVKLFKPKACFERFLLFFLVVWCAVATWINTSIEGIAGDGNQQYDIYFTTWINGLASIWTLEKHYVYAGHSSLYKFTSSWPHRAPAWIALFVTSFVGFLYVIDLNRNYVDGTKRTPAIRKMYKDVPEWQWAVTSFTFCLSFMVALAFSVVEIFRVSRAGVTSEKVNWENMTEGGLLLFLVALWLLCVAIVTTPGGLGSLVGNAYFFTWASTLVAIETFLWW
;
A
#
# COMPACT_ATOMS: atom_id res chain seq x y z
N THR A 1 35.01 -11.94 60.50
CA THR A 1 34.18 -12.17 61.70
C THR A 1 33.55 -10.85 62.05
N ARG A 2 32.30 -10.65 61.62
CA ARG A 2 31.59 -9.35 61.69
C ARG A 2 30.19 -9.63 62.23
N GLU A 3 29.79 -8.84 63.22
CA GLU A 3 28.63 -9.00 64.09
C GLU A 3 27.30 -9.15 63.35
N LYS A 4 26.45 -10.03 63.90
CA LYS A 4 25.03 -10.17 63.59
C LYS A 4 24.25 -9.10 64.36
N ALA A 5 23.65 -8.15 63.64
CA ALA A 5 22.41 -7.47 64.03
C ALA A 5 21.31 -8.09 63.14
N GLY A 6 20.19 -8.58 63.65
CA GLY A 6 19.28 -7.92 64.59
C GLY A 6 18.02 -7.60 63.78
N THR A 7 17.11 -8.58 63.70
CA THR A 7 15.81 -8.53 63.02
C THR A 7 14.86 -7.56 63.71
N THR A 8 14.24 -6.67 62.94
CA THR A 8 13.06 -5.88 63.35
C THR A 8 12.01 -5.95 62.25
N GLU A 9 10.89 -6.59 62.58
CA GLU A 9 9.62 -6.53 61.83
C GLU A 9 8.99 -5.14 61.95
N PRO A 10 8.33 -4.62 60.90
CA PRO A 10 7.44 -3.48 61.03
C PRO A 10 6.02 -3.93 61.44
N PRO A 11 5.32 -3.11 62.25
CA PRO A 11 4.01 -3.45 62.80
C PRO A 11 2.88 -3.33 61.78
N ALA A 12 1.92 -4.25 61.90
CA ALA A 12 0.62 -4.17 61.24
C ALA A 12 -0.17 -2.96 61.76
N GLY A 13 -0.61 -2.10 60.85
CA GLY A 13 -1.52 -0.98 61.09
C GLY A 13 -2.83 -1.13 60.31
N PRO A 14 -3.94 -0.53 60.79
CA PRO A 14 -5.29 -1.03 60.61
C PRO A 14 -6.02 -0.45 59.39
N GLY A 15 -7.14 -1.10 59.05
CA GLY A 15 -7.90 -0.93 57.82
C GLY A 15 -8.45 0.47 57.54
N ALA A 16 -8.63 0.72 56.24
CA ALA A 16 -9.35 1.87 55.71
C ALA A 16 -10.35 1.41 54.64
N ALA A 17 -11.61 1.58 55.01
CA ALA A 17 -12.84 1.74 54.24
C ALA A 17 -12.84 1.45 52.73
N THR A 18 -13.68 0.48 52.36
CA THR A 18 -14.38 0.39 51.08
C THR A 18 -15.19 1.67 50.83
N VAL A 19 -14.84 2.40 49.78
CA VAL A 19 -15.69 3.43 49.17
C VAL A 19 -16.36 2.81 47.94
N GLU A 20 -17.64 2.46 48.08
CA GLU A 20 -18.52 2.19 46.93
C GLU A 20 -18.81 3.52 46.23
N GLU A 21 -18.17 3.74 45.08
CA GLU A 21 -18.54 4.84 44.19
C GLU A 21 -19.49 4.32 43.11
N ASN A 22 -20.79 4.55 43.34
CA ASN A 22 -21.88 4.19 42.44
C ASN A 22 -22.00 5.26 41.34
N GLY A 23 -21.06 5.23 40.37
CA GLY A 23 -20.99 6.16 39.24
C GLY A 23 -21.59 5.57 37.97
N ARG A 24 -22.92 5.72 37.79
CA ARG A 24 -23.65 5.34 36.57
C ARG A 24 -23.30 6.29 35.41
N SER A 25 -22.18 6.06 34.74
CA SER A 25 -21.85 6.75 33.49
C SER A 25 -22.56 6.08 32.31
N LYS A 26 -23.50 6.80 31.69
CA LYS A 26 -24.09 6.42 30.40
C LYS A 26 -23.03 6.63 29.31
N SER A 27 -22.35 5.56 28.90
CA SER A 27 -21.54 5.56 27.68
C SER A 27 -22.47 5.59 26.46
N ILE A 28 -22.73 6.78 25.92
CA ILE A 28 -23.21 6.94 24.55
C ILE A 28 -21.95 7.10 23.69
N THR A 29 -21.34 5.98 23.31
CA THR A 29 -20.36 5.94 22.22
C THR A 29 -21.08 5.39 21.00
N ASP A 30 -21.52 6.29 20.13
CA ASP A 30 -22.19 5.98 18.89
C ASP A 30 -21.16 5.50 17.85
N GLU A 31 -20.69 4.25 18.00
CA GLU A 31 -19.84 3.55 17.03
C GLU A 31 -20.47 3.47 15.62
N SER A 32 -21.78 3.69 15.50
CA SER A 32 -22.49 3.63 14.23
C SER A 32 -22.09 4.77 13.28
N SER A 33 -21.73 5.93 13.83
CA SER A 33 -21.40 7.13 13.06
C SER A 33 -20.03 7.03 12.37
N VAL A 34 -19.05 6.37 12.99
CA VAL A 34 -17.69 6.18 12.42
C VAL A 34 -17.69 5.08 11.35
N ARG A 35 -18.39 3.96 11.58
CA ARG A 35 -18.54 2.89 10.57
C ARG A 35 -19.32 3.38 9.33
N SER A 36 -20.29 4.26 9.53
CA SER A 36 -21.05 4.90 8.45
C SER A 36 -20.15 5.76 7.55
N LEU A 37 -19.21 6.53 8.11
CA LEU A 37 -18.31 7.36 7.32
C LEU A 37 -17.32 6.53 6.49
N SER A 38 -16.72 5.50 7.09
CA SER A 38 -15.73 4.63 6.41
C SER A 38 -16.36 3.84 5.24
N SER A 39 -17.58 3.33 5.42
CA SER A 39 -18.32 2.63 4.36
C SER A 39 -18.75 3.54 3.20
N ARG A 40 -19.01 4.83 3.46
CA ARG A 40 -19.36 5.82 2.42
C ARG A 40 -18.14 6.23 1.60
N ILE A 41 -16.97 6.36 2.22
CA ILE A 41 -15.71 6.68 1.52
C ILE A 41 -15.32 5.53 0.57
N LEU A 42 -15.45 4.28 1.01
CA LEU A 42 -15.17 3.10 0.16
C LEU A 42 -16.11 3.01 -1.07
N ARG A 43 -17.39 3.40 -0.96
CA ARG A 43 -18.30 3.45 -2.12
C ARG A 43 -17.97 4.54 -3.13
N VAL A 44 -17.42 5.67 -2.68
CA VAL A 44 -16.99 6.75 -3.59
C VAL A 44 -15.75 6.34 -4.38
N VAL A 45 -14.90 5.47 -3.82
CA VAL A 45 -13.71 4.92 -4.48
C VAL A 45 -14.05 3.79 -5.46
N SER A 46 -15.09 2.98 -5.20
CA SER A 46 -15.45 1.83 -6.05
C SER A 46 -16.41 2.15 -7.22
N GLY A 47 -16.91 3.38 -7.34
CA GLY A 47 -17.85 3.79 -8.40
C GLY A 47 -17.18 4.06 -9.74
N GLY A 48 -16.61 3.02 -10.37
CA GLY A 48 -16.13 3.03 -11.76
C GLY A 48 -17.30 2.83 -12.74
N GLY A 49 -17.39 3.69 -13.75
CA GLY A 49 -18.55 3.86 -14.61
C GLY A 49 -18.92 2.64 -15.46
N GLY A 50 -20.21 2.33 -15.48
CA GLY A 50 -20.82 1.47 -16.49
C GLY A 50 -20.89 2.21 -17.81
N GLU A 51 -19.97 1.91 -18.71
CA GLU A 51 -20.00 2.34 -20.11
C GLU A 51 -20.96 1.42 -20.88
N LYS A 52 -22.11 1.98 -21.29
CA LYS A 52 -23.06 1.32 -22.18
C LYS A 52 -22.43 1.20 -23.57
N ARG A 53 -22.00 0.00 -23.96
CA ARG A 53 -21.79 -0.34 -25.38
C ARG A 53 -23.13 -0.75 -25.99
N ASN A 54 -23.63 0.09 -26.89
CA ASN A 54 -24.59 -0.30 -27.92
C ASN A 54 -23.82 -1.11 -28.97
N ASN A 55 -24.25 -2.34 -29.23
CA ASN A 55 -23.89 -3.07 -30.45
C ASN A 55 -25.18 -3.26 -31.24
N ASP A 56 -25.25 -2.61 -32.40
CA ASP A 56 -26.16 -2.93 -33.48
C ASP A 56 -25.32 -3.41 -34.67
N ASP A 57 -25.90 -4.40 -35.35
CA ASP A 57 -25.76 -4.78 -36.76
C ASP A 57 -24.59 -5.61 -37.31
N THR A 58 -25.03 -6.78 -37.83
CA THR A 58 -24.70 -7.40 -39.14
C THR A 58 -23.32 -8.02 -39.35
N ASP A 59 -23.11 -9.01 -40.22
CA ASP A 59 -23.84 -10.12 -40.83
C ASP A 59 -22.74 -10.87 -41.65
N GLU A 60 -23.04 -12.08 -42.08
CA GLU A 60 -22.38 -12.84 -43.16
C GLU A 60 -21.03 -13.54 -42.88
N THR A 61 -21.21 -14.81 -42.53
CA THR A 61 -20.54 -15.99 -43.10
C THR A 61 -19.74 -15.80 -44.39
N ARG A 62 -18.46 -16.21 -44.38
CA ARG A 62 -17.82 -16.92 -45.51
C ARG A 62 -16.64 -17.80 -45.06
N HIS A 63 -16.70 -19.05 -45.49
CA HIS A 63 -15.59 -20.02 -45.49
C HIS A 63 -14.45 -19.57 -46.42
N PRO A 64 -13.22 -20.03 -46.15
CA PRO A 64 -12.33 -20.41 -47.24
C PRO A 64 -11.87 -21.87 -47.12
N SER A 65 -11.93 -22.56 -48.26
CA SER A 65 -11.16 -23.78 -48.56
C SER A 65 -9.81 -23.37 -49.17
N PRO A 66 -8.81 -24.27 -49.17
CA PRO A 66 -7.40 -23.94 -49.38
C PRO A 66 -6.98 -24.04 -50.84
N ASP A 67 -5.73 -23.66 -51.07
CA ASP A 67 -4.88 -23.81 -52.25
C ASP A 67 -4.85 -22.59 -53.18
N GLU A 68 -3.76 -21.81 -53.08
CA GLU A 68 -3.02 -21.35 -54.26
C GLU A 68 -1.62 -20.85 -53.88
N GLU A 69 -0.70 -21.15 -54.78
CA GLU A 69 0.76 -21.12 -54.70
C GLU A 69 1.37 -19.72 -54.84
N GLU A 70 2.62 -19.63 -54.38
CA GLU A 70 3.72 -18.73 -54.78
C GLU A 70 3.40 -17.52 -55.68
N GLU A 71 3.66 -16.30 -55.17
CA GLU A 71 4.44 -15.34 -55.95
C GLU A 71 5.17 -14.31 -55.06
N LYS A 72 6.45 -14.10 -55.41
CA LYS A 72 7.35 -13.11 -54.83
C LYS A 72 6.85 -11.70 -55.14
N THR A 73 6.92 -10.80 -54.17
CA THR A 73 7.08 -9.37 -54.47
C THR A 73 7.95 -8.70 -53.41
N ASN A 74 8.96 -8.00 -53.91
CA ASN A 74 9.79 -7.08 -53.15
C ASN A 74 8.90 -5.94 -52.66
N ASP A 75 8.84 -5.71 -51.35
CA ASP A 75 8.37 -4.44 -50.81
C ASP A 75 9.55 -3.71 -50.15
N GLU A 76 9.90 -2.61 -50.80
CA GLU A 76 10.69 -1.53 -50.26
C GLU A 76 10.03 -1.03 -48.97
N VAL A 77 10.81 -1.03 -47.89
CA VAL A 77 10.44 -0.37 -46.64
C VAL A 77 10.43 1.14 -46.90
N GLN A 78 9.27 1.68 -47.25
CA GLN A 78 8.98 3.09 -47.11
C GLN A 78 8.81 3.39 -45.62
N GLU A 79 9.87 3.94 -45.02
CA GLU A 79 9.77 4.70 -43.77
C GLU A 79 8.89 5.93 -44.07
N ASN A 80 7.58 5.79 -43.86
CA ASN A 80 6.73 6.95 -43.60
C ASN A 80 7.12 7.47 -42.22
N GLU A 81 8.08 8.40 -42.20
CA GLU A 81 8.16 9.42 -41.18
C GLU A 81 6.84 10.21 -41.25
N GLU A 82 5.83 9.74 -40.53
CA GLU A 82 4.69 10.57 -40.14
C GLU A 82 5.26 11.68 -39.26
N GLU A 83 5.59 12.80 -39.91
CA GLU A 83 5.66 14.10 -39.26
C GLU A 83 4.33 14.29 -38.54
N GLU A 84 4.32 14.03 -37.23
CA GLU A 84 3.29 14.51 -36.31
C GLU A 84 3.28 16.04 -36.43
N GLU A 85 2.48 16.55 -37.37
CA GLU A 85 2.07 17.94 -37.38
C GLU A 85 1.48 18.22 -35.99
N GLU A 86 2.22 18.99 -35.20
CA GLU A 86 1.71 19.61 -33.98
C GLU A 86 0.52 20.49 -34.39
N GLU A 87 -0.67 19.89 -34.45
CA GLU A 87 -1.92 20.65 -34.46
C GLU A 87 -1.87 21.53 -33.21
N GLU A 88 -1.60 22.83 -33.43
CA GLU A 88 -1.88 23.91 -32.49
C GLU A 88 -3.40 23.98 -32.28
N GLY A 89 -3.92 22.95 -31.60
CA GLY A 89 -5.31 22.85 -31.21
C GLY A 89 -5.66 24.07 -30.37
N GLU A 90 -6.73 24.75 -30.78
CA GLU A 90 -7.39 25.83 -30.05
C GLU A 90 -7.20 25.63 -28.54
N GLU A 91 -6.70 26.64 -27.83
CA GLU A 91 -6.50 26.65 -26.37
C GLU A 91 -7.82 26.33 -25.65
N GLY A 92 -8.17 25.04 -25.61
CA GLY A 92 -9.30 24.53 -24.87
C GLY A 92 -9.04 24.90 -23.43
N THR A 93 -9.89 25.76 -22.88
CA THR A 93 -9.70 26.34 -21.55
C THR A 93 -9.42 25.20 -20.55
N LEU A 94 -8.17 25.11 -20.11
CA LEU A 94 -7.67 23.96 -19.38
C LEU A 94 -8.37 23.89 -18.01
N ASN A 95 -9.24 22.89 -17.83
CA ASN A 95 -10.09 22.80 -16.65
C ASN A 95 -9.47 21.91 -15.57
N LEU A 96 -8.76 22.51 -14.62
CA LEU A 96 -8.05 21.79 -13.55
C LEU A 96 -9.00 20.96 -12.67
N THR A 97 -10.25 21.41 -12.49
CA THR A 97 -11.26 20.73 -11.67
C THR A 97 -11.64 19.32 -12.16
N GLN A 98 -11.43 19.03 -13.45
CA GLN A 98 -11.79 17.74 -14.04
C GLN A 98 -10.64 16.74 -14.08
N THR A 99 -9.46 17.12 -13.57
CA THR A 99 -8.30 16.22 -13.57
C THR A 99 -8.46 15.10 -12.53
N MET A 100 -8.07 13.87 -12.91
CA MET A 100 -8.02 12.73 -11.98
C MET A 100 -7.10 13.00 -10.78
N LYS A 101 -6.13 13.92 -10.92
CA LYS A 101 -5.19 14.36 -9.87
C LYS A 101 -5.91 14.95 -8.65
N LEU A 102 -7.00 15.71 -8.87
CA LEU A 102 -7.78 16.31 -7.78
C LEU A 102 -8.32 15.24 -6.82
N ARG A 103 -8.75 14.08 -7.34
CA ARG A 103 -9.20 12.96 -6.49
C ARG A 103 -8.08 12.47 -5.57
N GLY A 104 -6.85 12.44 -6.08
CA GLY A 104 -5.67 12.03 -5.32
C GLY A 104 -5.35 12.99 -4.19
N TYR A 105 -5.40 14.30 -4.44
CA TYR A 105 -5.26 15.32 -3.40
C TYR A 105 -6.37 15.26 -2.36
N ILE A 106 -7.62 15.01 -2.76
CA ILE A 106 -8.74 14.82 -1.82
C ILE A 106 -8.49 13.61 -0.92
N VAL A 107 -8.07 12.48 -1.48
CA VAL A 107 -7.74 11.28 -0.70
C VAL A 107 -6.61 11.60 0.28
N LEU A 108 -5.50 12.17 -0.18
CA LEU A 108 -4.36 12.56 0.66
C LEU A 108 -4.76 13.48 1.82
N PHE A 109 -5.61 14.48 1.55
CA PHE A 109 -6.10 15.40 2.57
C PHE A 109 -6.97 14.67 3.60
N ALA A 110 -7.93 13.86 3.15
CA ALA A 110 -8.84 13.13 4.02
C ALA A 110 -8.11 12.09 4.89
N SER A 111 -7.22 11.28 4.30
CA SER A 111 -6.42 10.31 5.05
C SER A 111 -5.46 10.99 6.02
N SER A 112 -4.88 12.13 5.65
CA SER A 112 -4.04 12.92 6.57
C SER A 112 -4.84 13.51 7.74
N ALA A 113 -6.07 13.98 7.51
CA ALA A 113 -6.92 14.46 8.59
C ALA A 113 -7.27 13.34 9.58
N ILE A 114 -7.63 12.15 9.08
CA ILE A 114 -7.89 10.97 9.92
C ILE A 114 -6.62 10.57 10.68
N ASN A 115 -5.46 10.56 10.02
CA ASN A 115 -4.18 10.24 10.66
C ASN A 115 -3.84 11.22 11.79
N PHE A 116 -4.04 12.51 11.55
CA PHE A 116 -3.80 13.55 12.54
C PHE A 116 -4.70 13.37 13.77
N LEU A 117 -6.01 13.16 13.56
CA LEU A 117 -6.98 12.92 14.63
C LEU A 117 -6.66 11.64 15.41
N ALA A 118 -6.38 10.54 14.72
CA ALA A 118 -6.02 9.28 15.36
C ALA A 118 -4.71 9.40 16.16
N SER A 119 -3.72 10.15 15.65
CA SER A 119 -2.47 10.43 16.37
C SER A 119 -2.71 11.28 17.62
N TRP A 120 -3.59 12.28 17.54
CA TRP A 120 -3.99 13.13 18.67
C TRP A 120 -4.73 12.32 19.74
N GLU A 121 -5.69 11.49 19.34
CA GLU A 121 -6.50 10.67 20.25
C GLU A 121 -5.73 9.52 20.91
N SER A 122 -4.60 9.10 20.31
CA SER A 122 -3.77 8.01 20.84
C SER A 122 -3.21 8.28 22.25
N GLU A 123 -3.21 9.54 22.72
CA GLU A 123 -2.82 9.91 24.10
C GLU A 123 -3.75 9.31 25.16
N ASN A 124 -5.03 9.08 24.82
CA ASN A 124 -6.07 8.65 25.76
C ASN A 124 -6.18 7.13 25.92
N VAL A 125 -5.37 6.34 25.20
CA VAL A 125 -5.45 4.86 25.21
C VAL A 125 -4.91 4.25 26.53
N THR A 126 -4.34 5.07 27.41
CA THR A 126 -3.65 4.67 28.65
C THR A 126 -4.50 4.03 29.75
N LEU A 127 -5.84 4.03 29.66
CA LEU A 127 -6.70 3.73 30.83
C LEU A 127 -7.50 2.42 30.79
N SER A 128 -7.63 1.74 29.65
CA SER A 128 -8.56 0.59 29.57
C SER A 128 -8.06 -0.63 28.80
N SER A 129 -6.93 -0.55 28.09
CA SER A 129 -6.43 -1.68 27.28
C SER A 129 -5.00 -2.04 27.67
N SER A 130 -4.64 -3.31 27.48
CA SER A 130 -3.27 -3.81 27.60
C SER A 130 -2.31 -3.26 26.52
N ALA A 131 -2.74 -2.25 25.77
CA ALA A 131 -1.97 -1.58 24.73
C ALA A 131 -0.83 -0.77 25.35
N VAL A 132 0.31 -0.74 24.68
CA VAL A 132 1.41 0.14 25.09
C VAL A 132 1.10 1.54 24.55
N PRO A 133 0.97 2.55 25.42
CA PRO A 133 0.69 3.91 24.94
C PRO A 133 1.84 4.40 24.06
N SER A 134 1.49 5.07 22.97
CA SER A 134 2.46 5.73 22.09
C SER A 134 3.20 6.80 22.87
N ASN A 135 4.52 6.88 22.69
CA ASN A 135 5.32 7.90 23.36
C ASN A 135 5.06 9.29 22.72
N ASP A 136 5.36 10.36 23.45
CA ASP A 136 5.09 11.73 23.00
C ASP A 136 5.82 12.07 21.69
N GLU A 137 7.01 11.52 21.47
CA GLU A 137 7.81 11.76 20.27
C GLU A 137 7.18 11.15 19.02
N GLN A 138 6.73 9.90 19.11
CA GLN A 138 5.99 9.17 18.08
C GLN A 138 4.72 9.91 17.70
N ARG A 139 3.94 10.37 18.69
CA ARG A 139 2.71 11.15 18.45
C ARG A 139 3.01 12.46 17.75
N ARG A 140 3.99 13.21 18.22
CA ARG A 140 4.41 14.49 17.61
C ARG A 140 4.89 14.29 16.18
N TYR A 141 5.68 13.25 15.93
CA TYR A 141 6.14 12.92 14.58
C TYR A 141 4.97 12.57 13.65
N ALA A 142 4.05 11.70 14.07
CA ALA A 142 2.91 11.30 13.27
C ALA A 142 1.97 12.48 12.97
N MET A 143 1.69 13.32 13.97
CA MET A 143 0.93 14.56 13.80
C MET A 143 1.62 15.55 12.85
N ALA A 144 2.93 15.75 13.00
CA ALA A 144 3.69 16.64 12.11
C ALA A 144 3.65 16.13 10.67
N ASN A 145 3.86 14.83 10.48
CA ASN A 145 3.77 14.20 9.16
C ASN A 145 2.37 14.38 8.53
N ALA A 146 1.31 14.06 9.28
CA ALA A 146 -0.07 14.24 8.83
C ALA A 146 -0.39 15.71 8.51
N GLY A 147 0.11 16.65 9.32
CA GLY A 147 -0.03 18.08 9.09
C GLY A 147 0.66 18.56 7.81
N VAL A 148 1.88 18.08 7.53
CA VAL A 148 2.62 18.42 6.30
C VAL A 148 1.89 17.88 5.06
N VAL A 149 1.53 16.60 5.05
CA VAL A 149 0.85 15.97 3.91
C VAL A 149 -0.52 16.60 3.69
N GLY A 150 -1.31 16.76 4.77
CA GLY A 150 -2.63 17.39 4.73
C GLY A 150 -2.58 18.84 4.28
N GLY A 151 -1.62 19.63 4.78
CA GLY A 151 -1.45 21.03 4.39
C GLY A 151 -1.11 21.18 2.90
N ILE A 152 -0.15 20.39 2.40
CA ILE A 152 0.21 20.39 0.98
C ILE A 152 -0.98 19.95 0.11
N ALA A 153 -1.64 18.85 0.47
CA ALA A 153 -2.78 18.33 -0.27
C ALA A 153 -3.97 19.31 -0.29
N PHE A 154 -4.22 20.01 0.82
CA PHE A 154 -5.25 21.06 0.90
C PHE A 154 -4.95 22.22 -0.04
N VAL A 155 -3.71 22.74 -0.02
CA VAL A 155 -3.31 23.84 -0.92
C VAL A 155 -3.42 23.41 -2.39
N ALA A 156 -2.96 22.20 -2.72
CA ALA A 156 -3.06 21.66 -4.08
C ALA A 156 -4.54 21.46 -4.51
N MET A 157 -5.39 20.98 -3.61
CA MET A 157 -6.83 20.84 -3.85
C MET A 157 -7.48 22.21 -4.12
N VAL A 158 -7.19 23.23 -3.31
CA VAL A 158 -7.69 24.60 -3.51
C VAL A 158 -7.21 25.18 -4.85
N ALA A 159 -5.95 24.94 -5.22
CA ALA A 159 -5.41 25.36 -6.51
C ALA A 159 -6.13 24.69 -7.71
N HIS A 160 -6.54 23.44 -7.57
CA HIS A 160 -7.32 22.71 -8.58
C HIS A 160 -8.80 23.10 -8.62
N LEU A 161 -9.31 23.79 -7.59
CA LEU A 161 -10.62 24.45 -7.59
C LEU A 161 -10.54 25.85 -8.21
N ASP A 162 -9.82 25.95 -9.34
CA ASP A 162 -9.43 27.18 -10.02
C ASP A 162 -10.62 28.08 -10.41
N LYS A 163 -11.80 27.50 -10.67
CA LYS A 163 -13.05 28.24 -10.91
C LYS A 163 -13.52 29.09 -9.73
N TYR A 164 -13.08 28.78 -8.52
CA TYR A 164 -13.55 29.41 -7.28
C TYR A 164 -12.47 30.26 -6.59
N THR A 165 -11.25 30.33 -7.13
CA THR A 165 -10.14 31.06 -6.50
C THR A 165 -9.74 32.31 -7.30
N CYS A 166 -9.40 33.38 -6.58
CA CYS A 166 -8.96 34.65 -7.20
C CYS A 166 -7.58 34.55 -7.90
N LEU A 167 -6.87 33.43 -7.72
CA LEU A 167 -5.49 33.22 -8.18
C LEU A 167 -5.41 32.27 -9.40
N LYS A 168 -6.50 32.14 -10.17
CA LYS A 168 -6.60 31.24 -11.33
C LYS A 168 -5.39 31.30 -12.26
N SER A 169 -4.94 32.51 -12.62
CA SER A 169 -3.80 32.71 -13.55
C SER A 169 -2.48 32.14 -13.03
N VAL A 170 -2.28 32.15 -11.70
CA VAL A 170 -1.10 31.59 -11.04
C VAL A 170 -1.24 30.07 -10.95
N TRP A 171 -2.41 29.58 -10.52
CA TRP A 171 -2.64 28.14 -10.38
C TRP A 171 -2.53 27.38 -11.69
N VAL A 172 -3.12 27.89 -12.77
CA VAL A 172 -3.00 27.27 -14.10
C VAL A 172 -1.53 27.18 -14.51
N LYS A 173 -0.70 28.19 -14.24
CA LYS A 173 0.74 28.12 -14.56
C LYS A 173 1.50 27.07 -13.74
N LEU A 174 1.14 26.87 -12.47
CA LEU A 174 1.82 25.95 -11.56
C LEU A 174 1.38 24.48 -11.71
N PHE A 175 0.14 24.24 -12.17
CA PHE A 175 -0.51 22.92 -12.21
C PHE A 175 -0.91 22.46 -13.64
N LYS A 176 -0.46 23.18 -14.67
CA LYS A 176 -0.64 22.76 -16.08
C LYS A 176 0.07 21.43 -16.36
N PRO A 177 -0.31 20.69 -17.43
CA PRO A 177 0.44 19.53 -17.86
C PRO A 177 1.93 19.88 -18.02
N LYS A 178 2.83 18.96 -17.63
CA LYS A 178 4.29 19.13 -17.67
C LYS A 178 4.85 20.23 -16.75
N ALA A 179 4.04 20.83 -15.86
CA ALA A 179 4.54 21.83 -14.91
C ALA A 179 5.57 21.22 -13.94
N CYS A 180 6.77 21.81 -13.92
CA CYS A 180 7.86 21.32 -13.09
C CYS A 180 7.55 21.42 -11.57
N PHE A 181 6.81 22.46 -11.17
CA PHE A 181 6.43 22.69 -9.78
C PHE A 181 5.55 21.57 -9.21
N GLU A 182 4.43 21.26 -9.87
CA GLU A 182 3.53 20.19 -9.40
C GLU A 182 4.23 18.83 -9.39
N ARG A 183 5.07 18.55 -10.40
CA ARG A 183 5.87 17.32 -10.44
C ARG A 183 6.84 17.24 -9.25
N PHE A 184 7.54 18.31 -8.93
CA PHE A 184 8.43 18.37 -7.77
C PHE A 184 7.65 18.17 -6.46
N LEU A 185 6.49 18.81 -6.33
CA LEU A 185 5.61 18.67 -5.17
C LEU A 185 5.15 17.21 -4.97
N LEU A 186 4.71 16.56 -6.05
CA LEU A 186 4.26 15.17 -6.01
C LEU A 186 5.42 14.21 -5.73
N PHE A 187 6.59 14.43 -6.32
CA PHE A 187 7.79 13.64 -6.01
C PHE A 187 8.19 13.79 -4.55
N PHE A 188 8.19 15.01 -4.01
CA PHE A 188 8.40 15.27 -2.58
C PHE A 188 7.39 14.50 -1.72
N LEU A 189 6.09 14.56 -2.05
CA LEU A 189 5.06 13.81 -1.32
C LEU A 189 5.30 12.30 -1.34
N VAL A 190 5.72 11.73 -2.46
CA VAL A 190 6.03 10.29 -2.56
C VAL A 190 7.19 9.92 -1.62
N VAL A 191 8.31 10.65 -1.69
CA VAL A 191 9.46 10.38 -0.82
C VAL A 191 9.10 10.59 0.65
N TRP A 192 8.41 11.68 0.96
CA TRP A 192 7.98 12.01 2.31
C TRP A 192 7.04 10.96 2.89
N CYS A 193 5.99 10.57 2.15
CA CYS A 193 5.05 9.55 2.59
C CYS A 193 5.69 8.17 2.68
N ALA A 194 6.66 7.83 1.83
CA ALA A 194 7.41 6.57 1.92
C ALA A 194 8.22 6.49 3.22
N VAL A 195 8.98 7.54 3.55
CA VAL A 195 9.75 7.62 4.81
C VAL A 195 8.81 7.62 6.01
N ALA A 196 7.71 8.36 5.95
CA ALA A 196 6.72 8.39 7.02
C ALA A 196 6.03 7.04 7.22
N THR A 197 5.71 6.32 6.13
CA THR A 197 5.17 4.96 6.19
C THR A 197 6.15 4.04 6.89
N TRP A 198 7.43 4.06 6.47
CA TRP A 198 8.47 3.28 7.13
C TRP A 198 8.55 3.56 8.63
N ILE A 199 8.66 4.82 9.03
CA ILE A 199 8.83 5.19 10.45
C ILE A 199 7.57 4.89 11.25
N ASN A 200 6.39 5.38 10.84
CA ASN A 200 5.16 5.26 11.62
C ASN A 200 4.71 3.83 11.80
N THR A 201 4.97 2.97 10.81
CA THR A 201 4.50 1.58 10.88
C THR A 201 5.57 0.63 11.40
N SER A 202 6.85 1.02 11.45
CA SER A 202 7.92 0.25 12.11
C SER A 202 7.58 -0.13 13.54
N ILE A 203 8.25 -1.12 14.13
CA ILE A 203 8.02 -1.59 15.51
C ILE A 203 8.16 -0.46 16.53
N GLU A 204 9.11 0.45 16.28
CA GLU A 204 9.35 1.63 17.12
C GLU A 204 8.49 2.83 16.70
N GLY A 205 7.66 2.66 15.67
CA GLY A 205 6.69 3.63 15.19
C GLY A 205 5.41 3.64 16.01
N ILE A 206 4.65 4.72 15.89
CA ILE A 206 3.37 4.91 16.59
C ILE A 206 2.38 3.75 16.34
N ALA A 207 2.33 3.22 15.12
CA ALA A 207 1.44 2.13 14.73
C ALA A 207 2.14 0.75 14.73
N GLY A 208 3.36 0.67 15.27
CA GLY A 208 4.21 -0.50 15.23
C GLY A 208 3.77 -1.65 16.12
N ASP A 209 3.19 -1.30 17.27
CA ASP A 209 2.83 -2.26 18.32
C ASP A 209 1.53 -3.03 18.04
N GLY A 210 0.85 -2.72 16.92
CA GLY A 210 -0.36 -3.39 16.47
C GLY A 210 -1.59 -3.21 17.38
N ASN A 211 -1.48 -2.45 18.48
CA ASN A 211 -2.53 -2.37 19.49
C ASN A 211 -3.48 -1.22 19.19
N GLN A 212 -4.59 -1.51 18.52
CA GLN A 212 -5.73 -0.59 18.35
C GLN A 212 -5.45 0.71 17.58
N GLN A 213 -4.21 0.96 17.13
CA GLN A 213 -3.85 2.13 16.31
C GLN A 213 -3.96 1.84 14.80
N TYR A 214 -4.95 1.02 14.41
CA TYR A 214 -5.17 0.61 13.02
C TYR A 214 -5.40 1.82 12.09
N ASP A 215 -6.09 2.85 12.57
CA ASP A 215 -6.37 4.04 11.78
C ASP A 215 -5.08 4.77 11.35
N ILE A 216 -4.11 4.89 12.25
CA ILE A 216 -2.80 5.51 11.93
C ILE A 216 -2.06 4.64 10.92
N TYR A 217 -2.10 3.31 11.10
CA TYR A 217 -1.50 2.37 10.17
C TYR A 217 -2.08 2.54 8.75
N PHE A 218 -3.39 2.36 8.61
CA PHE A 218 -4.08 2.37 7.32
C PHE A 218 -3.95 3.72 6.63
N THR A 219 -4.15 4.82 7.37
CA THR A 219 -4.08 6.16 6.77
C THR A 219 -2.67 6.53 6.35
N THR A 220 -1.63 6.07 7.05
CA THR A 220 -0.25 6.30 6.61
C THR A 220 0.05 5.57 5.29
N TRP A 221 -0.40 4.32 5.15
CA TRP A 221 -0.28 3.59 3.89
C TRP A 221 -1.11 4.19 2.76
N ILE A 222 -2.35 4.60 3.05
CA ILE A 222 -3.20 5.30 2.08
C ILE A 222 -2.53 6.59 1.61
N ASN A 223 -1.88 7.34 2.50
CA ASN A 223 -1.07 8.51 2.11
C ASN A 223 0.05 8.12 1.14
N GLY A 224 0.81 7.06 1.45
CA GLY A 224 1.84 6.52 0.57
C GLY A 224 1.30 6.15 -0.81
N LEU A 225 0.28 5.30 -0.87
CA LEU A 225 -0.30 4.82 -2.13
C LEU A 225 -0.98 5.93 -2.94
N ALA A 226 -1.73 6.82 -2.27
CA ALA A 226 -2.38 7.96 -2.92
C ALA A 226 -1.34 8.93 -3.50
N SER A 227 -0.19 9.13 -2.84
CA SER A 227 0.88 9.98 -3.39
C SER A 227 1.47 9.41 -4.68
N ILE A 228 1.74 8.09 -4.71
CA ILE A 228 2.24 7.38 -5.89
C ILE A 228 1.20 7.44 -7.03
N TRP A 229 -0.06 7.16 -6.71
CA TRP A 229 -1.16 7.20 -7.67
C TRP A 229 -1.34 8.61 -8.25
N THR A 230 -1.27 9.65 -7.42
CA THR A 230 -1.41 11.04 -7.88
C THR A 230 -0.25 11.43 -8.79
N LEU A 231 0.98 11.00 -8.46
CA LEU A 231 2.15 11.19 -9.32
C LEU A 231 2.01 10.47 -10.67
N GLU A 232 1.52 9.23 -10.67
CA GLU A 232 1.21 8.49 -11.90
C GLU A 232 0.21 9.28 -12.77
N LYS A 233 -0.90 9.75 -12.19
CA LYS A 233 -1.90 10.53 -12.95
C LYS A 233 -1.34 11.85 -13.47
N HIS A 234 -0.38 12.46 -12.78
CA HIS A 234 0.32 13.63 -13.31
C HIS A 234 1.17 13.27 -14.55
N TYR A 235 1.94 12.18 -14.51
CA TYR A 235 2.70 11.72 -15.68
C TYR A 235 1.81 11.38 -16.87
N VAL A 236 0.71 10.66 -16.63
CA VAL A 236 -0.28 10.34 -17.68
C VAL A 236 -0.87 11.59 -18.29
N TYR A 237 -1.25 12.57 -17.46
CA TYR A 237 -1.78 13.84 -17.93
C TYR A 237 -0.75 14.69 -18.70
N ALA A 238 0.54 14.49 -18.43
CA ALA A 238 1.64 15.12 -19.16
C ALA A 238 1.99 14.41 -20.49
N GLY A 239 1.25 13.36 -20.87
CA GLY A 239 1.44 12.60 -22.11
C GLY A 239 2.39 11.41 -21.98
N HIS A 240 2.84 11.08 -20.77
CA HIS A 240 3.66 9.88 -20.56
C HIS A 240 2.78 8.62 -20.48
N SER A 241 3.35 7.46 -20.85
CA SER A 241 2.71 6.17 -20.66
C SER A 241 2.36 5.93 -19.18
N SER A 242 1.13 5.47 -18.91
CA SER A 242 0.72 5.09 -17.55
C SER A 242 1.52 3.90 -17.05
N LEU A 243 1.62 3.74 -15.73
CA LEU A 243 2.20 2.51 -15.15
C LEU A 243 1.38 1.32 -15.61
N TYR A 244 0.05 1.45 -15.67
CA TYR A 244 -0.81 0.42 -16.26
C TYR A 244 -0.38 0.05 -17.69
N LYS A 245 -0.23 1.03 -18.59
CA LYS A 245 0.18 0.81 -19.99
C LYS A 245 1.57 0.17 -20.07
N PHE A 246 2.50 0.62 -19.24
CA PHE A 246 3.84 0.04 -19.12
C PHE A 246 3.77 -1.40 -18.64
N THR A 247 3.00 -1.70 -17.60
CA THR A 247 2.85 -3.08 -17.10
C THR A 247 2.12 -3.95 -18.13
N SER A 248 1.07 -3.45 -18.78
CA SER A 248 0.32 -4.20 -19.78
C SER A 248 1.08 -4.39 -21.10
N SER A 249 2.11 -3.58 -21.37
CA SER A 249 2.94 -3.72 -22.56
C SER A 249 4.01 -4.81 -22.42
N TRP A 250 4.25 -5.28 -21.20
CA TRP A 250 5.17 -6.39 -20.98
C TRP A 250 4.49 -7.71 -21.35
N PRO A 251 5.24 -8.74 -21.77
CA PRO A 251 4.68 -10.08 -21.97
C PRO A 251 3.90 -10.48 -20.71
N HIS A 252 2.68 -10.98 -20.96
CA HIS A 252 1.45 -10.81 -20.17
C HIS A 252 1.47 -11.00 -18.63
N ARG A 253 2.59 -11.44 -18.03
CA ARG A 253 2.67 -11.83 -16.61
C ARG A 253 3.88 -11.28 -15.85
N ALA A 254 4.85 -10.68 -16.55
CA ALA A 254 6.07 -10.16 -15.94
C ALA A 254 5.84 -9.12 -14.81
N PRO A 255 4.89 -8.16 -14.93
CA PRO A 255 4.65 -7.19 -13.87
C PRO A 255 4.14 -7.81 -12.57
N ALA A 256 3.31 -8.86 -12.68
CA ALA A 256 2.75 -9.56 -11.54
C ALA A 256 3.85 -10.31 -10.78
N TRP A 257 4.78 -10.96 -11.50
CA TRP A 257 5.99 -11.54 -10.92
C TRP A 257 6.89 -10.50 -10.26
N ILE A 258 7.09 -9.33 -10.88
CA ILE A 258 7.88 -8.24 -10.29
C ILE A 258 7.22 -7.73 -9.01
N ALA A 259 5.90 -7.55 -9.01
CA ALA A 259 5.15 -7.10 -7.84
C ALA A 259 5.28 -8.13 -6.70
N LEU A 260 5.15 -9.42 -7.00
CA LEU A 260 5.32 -10.49 -6.02
C LEU A 260 6.76 -10.55 -5.49
N PHE A 261 7.76 -10.33 -6.36
CA PHE A 261 9.17 -10.22 -5.98
C PHE A 261 9.40 -9.05 -5.02
N VAL A 262 9.00 -7.84 -5.39
CA VAL A 262 9.23 -6.63 -4.59
C VAL A 262 8.53 -6.73 -3.24
N THR A 263 7.25 -7.10 -3.22
CA THR A 263 6.49 -7.22 -1.96
C THR A 263 7.07 -8.31 -1.06
N SER A 264 7.43 -9.47 -1.62
CA SER A 264 8.02 -10.56 -0.85
C SER A 264 9.42 -10.25 -0.35
N PHE A 265 10.24 -9.53 -1.14
CA PHE A 265 11.58 -9.11 -0.74
C PHE A 265 11.54 -8.08 0.38
N VAL A 266 10.69 -7.05 0.26
CA VAL A 266 10.51 -6.05 1.33
C VAL A 266 9.98 -6.71 2.60
N GLY A 267 8.99 -7.60 2.48
CA GLY A 267 8.48 -8.35 3.61
C GLY A 267 9.52 -9.28 4.25
N PHE A 268 10.40 -9.90 3.47
CA PHE A 268 11.54 -10.67 3.99
C PHE A 268 12.49 -9.81 4.81
N LEU A 269 12.92 -8.67 4.27
CA LEU A 269 13.79 -7.73 4.99
C LEU A 269 13.13 -7.25 6.29
N TYR A 270 11.81 -7.00 6.24
CA TYR A 270 11.04 -6.61 7.40
C TYR A 270 11.00 -7.71 8.47
N VAL A 271 10.76 -8.97 8.10
CA VAL A 271 10.75 -10.08 9.05
C VAL A 271 12.14 -10.31 9.67
N ILE A 272 13.21 -10.13 8.90
CA ILE A 272 14.58 -10.16 9.43
C ILE A 272 14.80 -9.05 10.44
N ASP A 273 14.43 -7.82 10.10
CA ASP A 273 14.57 -6.66 11.00
C ASP A 273 13.77 -6.87 12.29
N LEU A 274 12.54 -7.35 12.16
CA LEU A 274 11.65 -7.68 13.27
C LEU A 274 12.24 -8.77 14.17
N ASN A 275 12.76 -9.85 13.59
CA ASN A 275 13.41 -10.91 14.35
C ASN A 275 14.69 -10.42 15.04
N ARG A 276 15.49 -9.59 14.37
CA ARG A 276 16.69 -8.98 14.97
C ARG A 276 16.31 -8.08 16.15
N ASN A 277 15.31 -7.22 15.98
CA ASN A 277 14.83 -6.32 17.03
C ASN A 277 14.19 -7.09 18.19
N TYR A 278 13.59 -8.25 17.94
CA TYR A 278 13.18 -9.17 19.00
C TYR A 278 14.40 -9.73 19.76
N VAL A 279 15.38 -10.30 19.05
CA VAL A 279 16.58 -10.91 19.67
C VAL A 279 17.44 -9.90 20.44
N ASP A 280 17.60 -8.68 19.93
CA ASP A 280 18.41 -7.65 20.56
C ASP A 280 17.61 -6.79 21.54
N GLY A 281 16.36 -6.45 21.20
CA GLY A 281 15.47 -5.67 22.05
C GLY A 281 15.08 -6.41 23.32
N THR A 282 14.94 -7.74 23.28
CA THR A 282 14.71 -8.56 24.49
C THR A 282 15.86 -8.46 25.51
N LYS A 283 17.07 -8.08 25.08
CA LYS A 283 18.22 -7.86 25.97
C LYS A 283 18.19 -6.48 26.63
N ARG A 284 17.61 -5.48 25.97
CA ARG A 284 17.66 -4.06 26.39
C ARG A 284 16.37 -3.58 27.05
N THR A 285 15.21 -4.08 26.60
CA THR A 285 13.90 -3.55 26.97
C THR A 285 12.94 -4.68 27.33
N PRO A 286 12.57 -4.86 28.62
CA PRO A 286 11.65 -5.91 29.05
C PRO A 286 10.26 -5.87 28.39
N ALA A 287 9.81 -4.67 27.97
CA ALA A 287 8.53 -4.49 27.28
C ALA A 287 8.48 -5.21 25.93
N ILE A 288 9.55 -5.12 25.12
CA ILE A 288 9.68 -5.82 23.83
C ILE A 288 9.61 -7.34 24.06
N ARG A 289 10.36 -7.84 25.06
CA ARG A 289 10.28 -9.26 25.41
C ARG A 289 8.86 -9.70 25.75
N LYS A 290 8.09 -8.89 26.47
CA LYS A 290 6.72 -9.21 26.84
C LYS A 290 5.79 -9.24 25.62
N MET A 291 5.95 -8.33 24.65
CA MET A 291 5.15 -8.31 23.42
C MET A 291 5.33 -9.58 22.58
N TYR A 292 6.57 -10.07 22.46
CA TYR A 292 6.91 -11.19 21.56
C TYR A 292 7.03 -12.54 22.24
N LYS A 293 6.86 -12.60 23.56
CA LYS A 293 7.04 -13.84 24.35
C LYS A 293 6.16 -14.99 23.84
N ASP A 294 4.98 -14.63 23.32
CA ASP A 294 3.98 -15.60 22.89
C ASP A 294 4.18 -16.07 21.45
N VAL A 295 5.07 -15.41 20.67
CA VAL A 295 5.37 -15.84 19.29
C VAL A 295 6.32 -17.04 19.31
N PRO A 296 5.88 -18.22 18.86
CA PRO A 296 6.74 -19.40 18.82
C PRO A 296 7.91 -19.22 17.82
N GLU A 297 9.09 -19.74 18.15
CA GLU A 297 10.29 -19.66 17.27
C GLU A 297 10.03 -20.19 15.85
N TRP A 298 9.21 -21.24 15.72
CA TRP A 298 8.88 -21.83 14.43
C TRP A 298 8.06 -20.89 13.52
N GLN A 299 7.26 -19.96 14.08
CA GLN A 299 6.52 -19.00 13.26
C GLN A 299 7.46 -18.03 12.55
N TRP A 300 8.54 -17.61 13.21
CA TRP A 300 9.58 -16.78 12.59
C TRP A 300 10.24 -17.50 11.42
N ALA A 301 10.56 -18.79 11.61
CA ALA A 301 11.16 -19.62 10.58
C ALA A 301 10.21 -19.81 9.38
N VAL A 302 8.95 -20.17 9.62
CA VAL A 302 7.93 -20.35 8.57
C VAL A 302 7.71 -19.05 7.80
N THR A 303 7.53 -17.93 8.49
CA THR A 303 7.28 -16.64 7.84
C THR A 303 8.48 -16.22 6.99
N SER A 304 9.71 -16.32 7.55
CA SER A 304 10.94 -16.01 6.81
C SER A 304 11.12 -16.92 5.60
N PHE A 305 10.84 -18.22 5.74
CA PHE A 305 10.90 -19.19 4.67
C PHE A 305 9.89 -18.87 3.56
N THR A 306 8.64 -18.57 3.89
CA THR A 306 7.59 -18.23 2.92
C THR A 306 7.96 -16.98 2.13
N PHE A 307 8.41 -15.91 2.80
CA PHE A 307 8.89 -14.71 2.11
C PHE A 307 10.09 -15.00 1.21
N CYS A 308 11.09 -15.74 1.74
CA CYS A 308 12.31 -16.10 1.02
C CYS A 308 12.02 -16.88 -0.26
N LEU A 309 11.25 -17.96 -0.13
CA LEU A 309 10.88 -18.81 -1.26
C LEU A 309 10.07 -18.02 -2.29
N SER A 310 9.11 -17.21 -1.84
CA SER A 310 8.26 -16.40 -2.73
C SER A 310 9.09 -15.41 -3.55
N PHE A 311 9.98 -14.63 -2.92
CA PHE A 311 10.78 -13.67 -3.68
C PHE A 311 11.80 -14.36 -4.59
N MET A 312 12.38 -15.51 -4.19
CA MET A 312 13.33 -16.25 -5.04
C MET A 312 12.65 -16.81 -6.30
N VAL A 313 11.47 -17.42 -6.15
CA VAL A 313 10.67 -17.90 -7.29
C VAL A 313 10.23 -16.74 -8.16
N ALA A 314 9.72 -15.66 -7.55
CA ALA A 314 9.27 -14.49 -8.29
C ALA A 314 10.40 -13.77 -9.03
N LEU A 315 11.60 -13.71 -8.46
CA LEU A 315 12.79 -13.19 -9.13
C LEU A 315 13.15 -14.05 -10.35
N ALA A 316 13.17 -15.37 -10.21
CA ALA A 316 13.48 -16.29 -11.30
C ALA A 316 12.51 -16.10 -12.49
N PHE A 317 11.20 -16.07 -12.22
CA PHE A 317 10.21 -15.81 -13.27
C PHE A 317 10.27 -14.38 -13.80
N SER A 318 10.50 -13.36 -12.96
CA SER A 318 10.68 -11.99 -13.44
C SER A 318 11.82 -11.91 -14.46
N VAL A 319 12.96 -12.54 -14.18
CA VAL A 319 14.10 -12.61 -15.10
C VAL A 319 13.74 -13.36 -16.39
N VAL A 320 13.10 -14.52 -16.29
CA VAL A 320 12.66 -15.30 -17.46
C VAL A 320 11.70 -14.50 -18.34
N GLU A 321 10.74 -13.79 -17.74
CA GLU A 321 9.75 -12.99 -18.45
C GLU A 321 10.36 -11.72 -19.07
N ILE A 322 11.25 -11.01 -18.35
CA ILE A 322 11.96 -9.81 -18.86
C ILE A 322 12.78 -10.14 -20.10
N PHE A 323 13.53 -11.24 -20.04
CA PHE A 323 14.44 -11.64 -21.11
C PHE A 323 13.78 -12.56 -22.14
N ARG A 324 12.46 -12.79 -22.05
CA ARG A 324 11.77 -13.55 -23.10
C ARG A 324 11.83 -12.74 -24.38
N VAL A 325 12.58 -13.27 -25.36
CA VAL A 325 12.68 -12.71 -26.70
C VAL A 325 11.30 -12.77 -27.35
N SER A 326 10.58 -11.65 -27.34
CA SER A 326 9.40 -11.47 -28.16
C SER A 326 9.87 -11.34 -29.61
N ARG A 327 9.87 -12.44 -30.37
CA ARG A 327 10.07 -12.35 -31.82
C ARG A 327 8.89 -11.56 -32.38
N ALA A 328 9.17 -10.39 -32.96
CA ALA A 328 8.15 -9.57 -33.60
C ALA A 328 7.37 -10.42 -34.61
N GLY A 329 6.04 -10.40 -34.53
CA GLY A 329 5.14 -11.09 -35.45
C GLY A 329 4.83 -12.56 -35.14
N VAL A 330 5.44 -13.16 -34.11
CA VAL A 330 5.04 -14.49 -33.63
C VAL A 330 4.44 -14.32 -32.24
N THR A 331 3.16 -14.67 -32.07
CA THR A 331 2.59 -14.85 -30.74
C THR A 331 3.52 -15.79 -29.99
N SER A 332 4.26 -15.26 -29.01
CA SER A 332 5.16 -16.04 -28.17
C SER A 332 4.30 -16.91 -27.25
N GLU A 333 3.66 -17.93 -27.80
CA GLU A 333 2.96 -18.93 -27.04
C GLU A 333 3.98 -19.65 -26.15
N LYS A 334 3.81 -19.52 -24.83
CA LYS A 334 4.61 -20.26 -23.86
C LYS A 334 4.49 -21.74 -24.18
N VAL A 335 5.62 -22.46 -24.19
CA VAL A 335 5.58 -23.91 -24.35
C VAL A 335 4.74 -24.51 -23.22
N ASN A 336 3.87 -25.48 -23.53
CA ASN A 336 2.91 -26.05 -22.57
C ASN A 336 3.53 -26.41 -21.21
N TRP A 337 4.75 -26.98 -21.19
CA TRP A 337 5.43 -27.36 -19.96
C TRP A 337 5.86 -26.16 -19.12
N GLU A 338 6.25 -25.04 -19.73
CA GLU A 338 6.58 -23.80 -19.03
C GLU A 338 5.33 -23.23 -18.36
N ASN A 339 4.23 -23.17 -19.11
CA ASN A 339 2.95 -22.67 -18.61
C ASN A 339 2.41 -23.53 -17.45
N MET A 340 2.55 -24.86 -17.55
CA MET A 340 2.19 -25.79 -16.46
C MET A 340 3.09 -25.63 -15.23
N THR A 341 4.40 -25.43 -15.44
CA THR A 341 5.35 -25.24 -14.34
C THR A 341 5.09 -23.93 -13.60
N GLU A 342 4.85 -22.85 -14.34
CA GLU A 342 4.46 -21.55 -13.79
C GLU A 342 3.17 -21.66 -12.98
N GLY A 343 2.12 -22.28 -13.53
CA GLY A 343 0.84 -22.46 -12.84
C GLY A 343 0.95 -23.33 -11.59
N GLY A 344 1.70 -24.43 -11.66
CA GLY A 344 1.95 -25.30 -10.51
C GLY A 344 2.68 -24.58 -9.38
N LEU A 345 3.68 -23.74 -9.72
CA LEU A 345 4.40 -22.93 -8.73
C LEU A 345 3.53 -21.81 -8.16
N LEU A 346 2.70 -21.14 -8.96
CA LEU A 346 1.75 -20.14 -8.47
C LEU A 346 0.71 -20.74 -7.52
N LEU A 347 0.12 -21.88 -7.88
CA LEU A 347 -0.82 -22.60 -7.01
C LEU A 347 -0.16 -22.99 -5.67
N PHE A 348 1.08 -23.49 -5.73
CA PHE A 348 1.87 -23.80 -4.54
C PHE A 348 2.12 -22.56 -3.69
N LEU A 349 2.52 -21.42 -4.29
CA LEU A 349 2.74 -20.17 -3.57
C LEU A 349 1.46 -19.64 -2.93
N VAL A 350 0.32 -19.68 -3.62
CA VAL A 350 -0.98 -19.28 -3.06
C VAL A 350 -1.33 -20.14 -1.85
N ALA A 351 -1.22 -21.47 -1.96
CA ALA A 351 -1.49 -22.38 -0.85
C ALA A 351 -0.54 -22.12 0.34
N LEU A 352 0.74 -21.89 0.06
CA LEU A 352 1.74 -21.55 1.07
C LEU A 352 1.43 -20.22 1.77
N TRP A 353 0.99 -19.20 1.03
CA TRP A 353 0.61 -17.90 1.59
C TRP A 353 -0.65 -17.99 2.44
N LEU A 354 -1.69 -18.69 1.98
CA LEU A 354 -2.90 -18.91 2.77
C LEU A 354 -2.60 -19.63 4.10
N LEU A 355 -1.72 -20.64 4.06
CA LEU A 355 -1.25 -21.32 5.27
C LEU A 355 -0.46 -20.38 6.18
N CYS A 356 0.45 -19.58 5.61
CA CYS A 356 1.26 -18.60 6.34
C CYS A 356 0.38 -17.56 7.03
N VAL A 357 -0.60 -16.97 6.33
CA VAL A 357 -1.58 -16.05 6.91
C VAL A 357 -2.35 -16.71 8.05
N ALA A 358 -2.87 -17.92 7.84
CA ALA A 358 -3.61 -18.64 8.88
C ALA A 358 -2.76 -18.85 10.14
N ILE A 359 -1.48 -19.15 10.00
CA ILE A 359 -0.52 -19.29 11.11
C ILE A 359 -0.25 -17.94 11.78
N VAL A 360 0.17 -16.94 11.01
CA VAL A 360 0.66 -15.64 11.50
C VAL A 360 -0.46 -14.83 12.16
N THR A 361 -1.72 -15.07 11.79
CA THR A 361 -2.90 -14.40 12.36
C THR A 361 -3.54 -15.14 13.53
N THR A 362 -3.02 -16.30 13.95
CA THR A 362 -3.47 -16.97 15.17
C THR A 362 -3.30 -16.06 16.40
N PRO A 363 -4.13 -16.19 17.45
CA PRO A 363 -3.91 -15.45 18.71
C PRO A 363 -2.52 -15.72 19.28
N GLY A 364 -1.75 -14.66 19.53
CA GLY A 364 -0.35 -14.75 19.96
C GLY A 364 0.65 -15.00 18.81
N GLY A 365 0.16 -15.10 17.58
CA GLY A 365 0.99 -15.20 16.38
C GLY A 365 1.58 -13.85 15.94
N LEU A 366 2.60 -13.92 15.09
CA LEU A 366 3.40 -12.77 14.68
C LEU A 366 2.58 -11.57 14.16
N GLY A 367 1.57 -11.82 13.33
CA GLY A 367 0.73 -10.76 12.75
C GLY A 367 -0.33 -10.26 13.72
N SER A 368 -0.71 -11.07 14.72
CA SER A 368 -1.62 -10.59 15.78
C SER A 368 -0.93 -9.60 16.73
N LEU A 369 0.40 -9.68 16.83
CA LEU A 369 1.21 -8.88 17.76
C LEU A 369 1.97 -7.73 17.07
N VAL A 370 2.12 -7.78 15.74
CA VAL A 370 2.84 -6.77 14.97
C VAL A 370 2.02 -6.40 13.75
N GLY A 371 1.49 -5.17 13.77
CA GLY A 371 0.67 -4.65 12.67
C GLY A 371 1.38 -4.82 11.33
N ASN A 372 2.63 -4.35 11.22
CA ASN A 372 3.38 -4.48 9.98
C ASN A 372 3.51 -5.92 9.45
N ALA A 373 3.79 -6.90 10.32
CA ALA A 373 3.90 -8.29 9.88
C ALA A 373 2.56 -8.77 9.29
N TYR A 374 1.45 -8.44 9.94
CA TYR A 374 0.11 -8.70 9.42
C TYR A 374 -0.09 -8.14 8.01
N PHE A 375 0.20 -6.85 7.83
CA PHE A 375 -0.05 -6.17 6.56
C PHE A 375 0.87 -6.64 5.44
N PHE A 376 2.16 -6.86 5.69
CA PHE A 376 3.05 -7.42 4.67
C PHE A 376 2.67 -8.84 4.29
N THR A 377 2.33 -9.69 5.27
CA THR A 377 1.86 -11.06 4.98
C THR A 377 0.57 -11.04 4.14
N TRP A 378 -0.40 -10.17 4.47
CA TRP A 378 -1.61 -10.02 3.66
C TRP A 378 -1.36 -9.42 2.29
N ALA A 379 -0.53 -8.37 2.19
CA ALA A 379 -0.20 -7.75 0.91
C ALA A 379 0.47 -8.74 -0.04
N SER A 380 1.49 -9.49 0.42
CA SER A 380 2.12 -10.54 -0.39
C SER A 380 1.17 -11.67 -0.74
N THR A 381 0.24 -12.03 0.15
CA THR A 381 -0.81 -13.03 -0.14
C THR A 381 -1.75 -12.56 -1.24
N LEU A 382 -2.23 -11.31 -1.15
CA LEU A 382 -3.12 -10.73 -2.17
C LEU A 382 -2.42 -10.63 -3.52
N VAL A 383 -1.16 -10.20 -3.55
CA VAL A 383 -0.36 -10.16 -4.78
C VAL A 383 -0.15 -11.57 -5.33
N ALA A 384 0.11 -12.58 -4.50
CA ALA A 384 0.24 -13.96 -4.97
C ALA A 384 -1.07 -14.50 -5.58
N ILE A 385 -2.21 -14.21 -4.95
CA ILE A 385 -3.53 -14.59 -5.46
C ILE A 385 -3.84 -13.85 -6.77
N GLU A 386 -3.58 -12.55 -6.84
CA GLU A 386 -3.80 -11.75 -8.05
C GLU A 386 -2.93 -12.24 -9.21
N THR A 387 -1.65 -12.52 -8.97
CA THR A 387 -0.75 -13.13 -9.95
C THR A 387 -1.28 -14.49 -10.43
N PHE A 388 -1.85 -15.30 -9.54
CA PHE A 388 -2.46 -16.58 -9.93
C PHE A 388 -3.75 -16.39 -10.73
N LEU A 389 -4.59 -15.40 -10.41
CA LEU A 389 -5.82 -15.11 -11.18
C LEU A 389 -5.53 -14.55 -12.57
N TRP A 390 -4.37 -13.89 -12.74
CA TRP A 390 -3.90 -13.40 -14.04
C TRP A 390 -3.24 -14.50 -14.89
N TRP A 391 -2.80 -15.60 -14.28
CA TRP A 391 -2.25 -16.76 -14.98
C TRP A 391 -3.35 -17.56 -15.65
#